data_AF-A0A4Q1KD53-F1
#
_entry.id   AF-A0A4Q1KD53-F1
#
_cell.length_a   1.000
_cell.length_b   1.000
_cell.length_c   1.000
_cell.angle_alpha   90.00
_cell.angle_beta   90.00
_cell.angle_gamma   90.00
#
_symmetry.space_group_name_H-M   'P 1'
#
loop_
_entity.id
_entity.type
_entity.pdbx_description
1 polymer ?
#
loop_
_entity_poly.entity_id
_entity_poly.type
_entity_poly.pdbx_seq_one_letter_code
_entity_poly.pdbx_strand_id
1 'polypeptide(L)'
;MTSDTIFKLRKQGRSSEALDVARQNYEANARDVWFLRAYAWVLYDQMKDVVGRYETGHLSATELNNQFTPSMREFVKFADLLRRDTAFSQMLRLAGKVSKDWREFLGFARWAGTDDFSDDDRQPFVNDKGKTIDSLEQRFRRAICREAAARLADGQSSSELIDWGLGILDKSLVENPSDQWLNYYQSKAHLARGEDELAIKRLAPVLRRQSRAA
;
A
#
# COMPACT_ATOMS: atom_id res chain seq x y z
N MET A 1 -23.90 18.96 -8.82
CA MET A 1 -24.71 18.06 -7.96
C MET A 1 -23.75 17.44 -6.96
N THR A 2 -24.07 17.52 -5.68
CA THR A 2 -23.05 17.77 -4.64
C THR A 2 -22.50 16.51 -3.98
N SER A 3 -21.28 16.64 -3.45
CA SER A 3 -20.64 15.70 -2.52
C SER A 3 -21.58 15.19 -1.42
N ASP A 4 -22.55 16.00 -1.00
CA ASP A 4 -23.55 15.66 0.02
C ASP A 4 -24.42 14.47 -0.37
N THR A 5 -24.84 14.38 -1.64
CA THR A 5 -25.64 13.25 -2.12
C THR A 5 -24.83 11.96 -2.05
N ILE A 6 -23.55 12.01 -2.47
CA ILE A 6 -22.63 10.88 -2.39
C ILE A 6 -22.47 10.43 -0.94
N PHE A 7 -22.19 11.37 -0.02
CA PHE A 7 -22.05 11.04 1.40
C PHE A 7 -23.35 10.50 2.02
N LYS A 8 -24.52 11.03 1.62
CA LYS A 8 -25.81 10.54 2.08
C LYS A 8 -26.05 9.10 1.65
N LEU A 9 -25.80 8.77 0.37
CA LEU A 9 -25.94 7.40 -0.15
C LEU A 9 -24.98 6.43 0.54
N ARG A 10 -23.72 6.82 0.75
CA ARG A 10 -22.75 6.02 1.51
C ARG A 10 -23.22 5.72 2.93
N LYS A 11 -23.72 6.74 3.66
CA LYS A 11 -24.26 6.56 5.02
C LYS A 11 -25.45 5.61 5.08
N GLN A 12 -26.19 5.46 3.98
CA GLN A 12 -27.30 4.51 3.84
C GLN A 12 -26.86 3.10 3.41
N GLY A 13 -25.55 2.85 3.25
CA GLY A 13 -25.03 1.57 2.74
C GLY A 13 -25.19 1.39 1.22
N ARG A 14 -25.67 2.41 0.50
CA ARG A 14 -25.95 2.38 -0.94
C ARG A 14 -24.68 2.75 -1.74
N SER A 15 -23.60 2.01 -1.50
CA SER A 15 -22.26 2.34 -2.04
C SER A 15 -22.21 2.27 -3.57
N SER A 16 -22.88 1.29 -4.19
CA SER A 16 -22.95 1.18 -5.66
C SER A 16 -23.61 2.39 -6.30
N GLU A 17 -24.74 2.85 -5.76
CA GLU A 17 -25.43 4.04 -6.27
C GLU A 17 -24.63 5.31 -6.02
N ALA A 18 -23.95 5.41 -4.88
CA ALA A 18 -23.04 6.52 -4.61
C ALA A 18 -21.91 6.58 -5.65
N LEU A 19 -21.42 5.42 -6.11
CA LEU A 19 -20.37 5.34 -7.12
C LEU A 19 -20.88 5.77 -8.49
N ASP A 20 -22.08 5.35 -8.87
CA ASP A 20 -22.69 5.75 -10.13
C ASP A 20 -22.90 7.26 -10.19
N VAL A 21 -23.38 7.86 -9.08
CA VAL A 21 -23.51 9.32 -8.96
C VAL A 21 -22.14 10.00 -9.08
N ALA A 22 -21.10 9.48 -8.43
CA ALA A 22 -19.75 10.04 -8.50
C ALA A 22 -19.18 9.96 -9.93
N ARG A 23 -19.30 8.82 -10.60
CA ARG A 23 -18.83 8.63 -11.99
C ARG A 23 -19.53 9.56 -12.97
N GLN A 24 -20.86 9.67 -12.89
CA GLN A 24 -21.66 10.53 -13.78
C GLN A 24 -21.33 12.01 -13.63
N ASN A 25 -20.91 12.43 -12.43
CA ASN A 25 -20.64 13.84 -12.14
C ASN A 25 -19.14 14.18 -12.16
N TYR A 26 -18.25 13.23 -12.44
CA TYR A 26 -16.81 13.43 -12.34
C TYR A 26 -16.30 14.56 -13.25
N GLU A 27 -16.63 14.52 -14.55
CA GLU A 27 -16.14 15.51 -15.53
C GLU A 27 -16.50 16.95 -15.13
N ALA A 28 -17.71 17.16 -14.61
CA ALA A 28 -18.17 18.47 -14.17
C ALA A 28 -17.52 18.95 -12.85
N ASN A 29 -16.90 18.04 -12.09
CA ASN A 29 -16.37 18.32 -10.75
C ASN A 29 -14.91 17.86 -10.59
N ALA A 30 -14.18 17.68 -11.69
CA ALA A 30 -12.83 17.10 -11.70
C ALA A 30 -11.77 17.90 -10.92
N ARG A 31 -12.08 19.14 -10.53
CA ARG A 31 -11.22 20.00 -9.70
C ARG A 31 -11.83 20.37 -8.34
N ASP A 32 -13.04 19.88 -8.04
CA ASP A 32 -13.68 20.12 -6.75
C ASP A 32 -13.16 19.09 -5.74
N VAL A 33 -12.27 19.53 -4.85
CA VAL A 33 -11.65 18.69 -3.82
C VAL A 33 -12.68 18.02 -2.91
N TRP A 34 -13.81 18.69 -2.60
CA TRP A 34 -14.86 18.10 -1.77
C TRP A 34 -15.58 16.97 -2.49
N PHE A 35 -15.86 17.15 -3.78
CA PHE A 35 -16.41 16.11 -4.63
C PHE A 35 -15.43 14.93 -4.78
N LEU A 36 -14.17 15.20 -5.11
CA LEU A 36 -13.14 14.16 -5.27
C LEU A 36 -12.92 13.38 -3.97
N ARG A 37 -12.97 14.05 -2.81
CA ARG A 37 -12.93 13.38 -1.50
C ARG A 37 -14.13 12.46 -1.34
N ALA A 38 -15.35 12.92 -1.65
CA ALA A 38 -16.55 12.08 -1.58
C ALA A 38 -16.42 10.84 -2.48
N TYR A 39 -15.92 11.02 -3.71
CA TYR A 39 -15.67 9.96 -4.67
C TYR A 39 -14.63 8.95 -4.16
N ALA A 40 -13.46 9.42 -3.70
CA ALA A 40 -12.42 8.56 -3.13
C ALA A 40 -12.95 7.70 -1.99
N TRP A 41 -13.81 8.26 -1.14
CA TRP A 41 -14.39 7.50 -0.05
C TRP A 41 -15.40 6.42 -0.50
N VAL A 42 -16.15 6.64 -1.60
CA VAL A 42 -16.99 5.56 -2.17
C VAL A 42 -16.10 4.42 -2.67
N LEU A 43 -15.05 4.76 -3.42
CA LEU A 43 -14.09 3.78 -3.92
C LEU A 43 -13.45 3.01 -2.75
N TYR A 44 -13.06 3.71 -1.69
CA TYR A 44 -12.54 3.10 -0.47
C TYR A 44 -13.52 2.08 0.13
N ASP A 45 -14.82 2.38 0.24
CA ASP A 45 -15.78 1.44 0.83
C ASP A 45 -15.85 0.12 0.03
N GLN A 46 -15.86 0.21 -1.30
CA GLN A 46 -15.87 -0.97 -2.16
C GLN A 46 -14.57 -1.78 -2.05
N MET A 47 -13.43 -1.10 -2.09
CA MET A 47 -12.13 -1.77 -1.99
C MET A 47 -11.89 -2.35 -0.60
N LYS A 48 -12.42 -1.71 0.45
CA LYS A 48 -12.38 -2.24 1.81
C LYS A 48 -13.14 -3.56 1.91
N ASP A 49 -14.30 -3.69 1.27
CA ASP A 49 -15.04 -4.95 1.19
C ASP A 49 -14.21 -6.03 0.46
N VAL A 50 -13.66 -5.71 -0.72
CA VAL A 50 -12.82 -6.64 -1.50
C VAL A 50 -11.63 -7.12 -0.65
N VAL A 51 -10.92 -6.21 0.00
CA VAL A 51 -9.79 -6.54 0.89
C VAL A 51 -10.24 -7.39 2.07
N GLY A 52 -11.39 -7.08 2.68
CA GLY A 52 -11.93 -7.86 3.80
C GLY A 52 -12.31 -9.29 3.41
N ARG A 53 -12.94 -9.48 2.25
CA ARG A 53 -13.25 -10.82 1.71
C ARG A 53 -11.97 -11.59 1.35
N TYR A 54 -10.95 -10.91 0.84
CA TYR A 54 -9.63 -11.50 0.61
C TYR A 54 -8.96 -11.94 1.92
N GLU A 55 -8.90 -11.07 2.93
CA GLU A 55 -8.28 -11.36 4.24
C GLU A 55 -8.97 -12.53 4.97
N THR A 56 -10.26 -12.77 4.69
CA THR A 56 -11.04 -13.88 5.27
C THR A 56 -11.06 -15.14 4.40
N GLY A 57 -10.33 -15.17 3.29
CA GLY A 57 -10.22 -16.33 2.40
C GLY A 57 -11.42 -16.56 1.48
N HIS A 58 -12.36 -15.62 1.41
CA HIS A 58 -13.53 -15.68 0.51
C HIS A 58 -13.22 -15.19 -0.91
N LEU A 59 -12.00 -14.70 -1.17
CA LEU A 59 -11.50 -14.37 -2.51
C LEU A 59 -10.11 -14.96 -2.71
N SER A 60 -9.89 -15.50 -3.91
CA SER A 60 -8.55 -15.85 -4.40
C SER A 60 -7.75 -14.60 -4.77
N ALA A 61 -6.42 -14.75 -4.90
CA ALA A 61 -5.55 -13.69 -5.40
C ALA A 61 -5.97 -13.19 -6.80
N THR A 62 -6.43 -14.09 -7.69
CA THR A 62 -6.92 -13.71 -9.02
C THR A 62 -8.16 -12.84 -8.93
N GLU A 63 -9.14 -13.21 -8.11
CA GLU A 63 -10.37 -12.44 -7.94
C GLU A 63 -10.12 -11.10 -7.24
N LEU A 64 -9.20 -11.06 -6.26
CA LEU A 64 -8.69 -9.82 -5.69
C LEU A 64 -8.17 -8.90 -6.79
N ASN A 65 -7.27 -9.36 -7.65
CA ASN A 65 -6.71 -8.52 -8.71
C ASN A 65 -7.79 -8.02 -9.68
N ASN A 66 -8.76 -8.87 -10.04
CA ASN A 66 -9.85 -8.52 -10.94
C ASN A 66 -10.80 -7.46 -10.36
N GLN A 67 -11.06 -7.49 -9.05
CA GLN A 67 -11.97 -6.56 -8.39
C GLN A 67 -11.28 -5.29 -7.86
N PHE A 68 -10.05 -5.40 -7.38
CA PHE A 68 -9.31 -4.30 -6.74
C PHE A 68 -8.65 -3.36 -7.75
N THR A 69 -8.05 -3.92 -8.80
CA THR A 69 -7.23 -3.16 -9.76
C THR A 69 -8.02 -2.08 -10.52
N PRO A 70 -9.24 -2.34 -11.05
CA PRO A 70 -9.99 -1.30 -11.76
C PRO A 70 -10.29 -0.09 -10.88
N SER A 71 -10.70 -0.32 -9.62
CA SER A 71 -11.01 0.75 -8.67
C SER A 71 -9.76 1.54 -8.24
N MET A 72 -8.61 0.88 -8.07
CA MET A 72 -7.35 1.57 -7.81
C MET A 72 -6.91 2.43 -9.00
N ARG A 73 -7.04 1.93 -10.23
CA ARG A 73 -6.75 2.72 -11.44
C ARG A 73 -7.69 3.90 -11.59
N GLU A 74 -8.96 3.73 -11.24
CA GLU A 74 -9.96 4.81 -11.23
C GLU A 74 -9.57 5.89 -10.22
N PHE A 75 -9.17 5.51 -9.00
CA PHE A 75 -8.67 6.43 -7.98
C PHE A 75 -7.45 7.24 -8.46
N VAL A 76 -6.47 6.58 -9.09
CA VAL A 76 -5.26 7.22 -9.61
C VAL A 76 -5.56 8.39 -10.56
N LYS A 77 -6.69 8.36 -11.30
CA LYS A 77 -7.03 9.41 -12.28
C LYS A 77 -7.26 10.79 -11.69
N PHE A 78 -7.62 10.89 -10.40
CA PHE A 78 -7.99 12.16 -9.77
C PHE A 78 -7.33 12.42 -8.43
N ALA A 79 -6.66 11.42 -7.85
CA ALA A 79 -6.16 11.44 -6.49
C ALA A 79 -4.95 12.34 -6.25
N ASP A 80 -4.36 12.93 -7.29
CA ASP A 80 -3.28 13.92 -7.13
C ASP A 80 -3.75 15.19 -6.40
N LEU A 81 -5.03 15.54 -6.46
CA LEU A 81 -5.60 16.63 -5.66
C LEU A 81 -5.92 16.23 -4.22
N LEU A 82 -5.73 14.95 -3.87
CA LEU A 82 -6.01 14.38 -2.55
C LEU A 82 -4.73 13.96 -1.82
N ARG A 83 -3.54 14.38 -2.28
CA ARG A 83 -2.29 14.13 -1.56
C ARG A 83 -2.40 14.65 -0.12
N ARG A 84 -1.90 13.86 0.84
CA ARG A 84 -2.02 14.11 2.29
C ARG A 84 -3.45 14.14 2.84
N ASP A 85 -4.48 13.88 2.04
CA ASP A 85 -5.86 13.72 2.51
C ASP A 85 -6.05 12.36 3.20
N THR A 86 -6.95 12.31 4.18
CA THR A 86 -7.29 11.06 4.87
C THR A 86 -7.80 9.98 3.90
N ALA A 87 -8.58 10.35 2.87
CA ALA A 87 -9.05 9.39 1.88
C ALA A 87 -7.88 8.76 1.11
N PHE A 88 -6.88 9.56 0.72
CA PHE A 88 -5.66 9.06 0.07
C PHE A 88 -4.87 8.12 0.99
N SER A 89 -4.70 8.52 2.25
CA SER A 89 -4.04 7.73 3.29
C SER A 89 -4.71 6.36 3.49
N GLN A 90 -6.04 6.33 3.46
CA GLN A 90 -6.81 5.09 3.56
C GLN A 90 -6.65 4.19 2.33
N MET A 91 -6.48 4.77 1.14
CA MET A 91 -6.19 4.02 -0.08
C MET A 91 -4.80 3.38 -0.05
N LEU A 92 -3.78 4.10 0.42
CA LEU A 92 -2.44 3.52 0.65
C LEU A 92 -2.48 2.36 1.64
N ARG A 93 -3.31 2.48 2.70
CA ARG A 93 -3.48 1.43 3.70
C ARG A 93 -4.07 0.16 3.10
N LEU A 94 -5.08 0.26 2.24
CA LEU A 94 -5.64 -0.90 1.53
C LEU A 94 -4.62 -1.51 0.58
N ALA A 95 -3.95 -0.71 -0.25
CA ALA A 95 -2.90 -1.17 -1.16
C ALA A 95 -1.77 -1.91 -0.41
N GLY A 96 -1.33 -1.38 0.72
CA GLY A 96 -0.31 -1.99 1.57
C GLY A 96 -0.74 -3.35 2.14
N LYS A 97 -2.01 -3.51 2.52
CA LYS A 97 -2.54 -4.79 3.05
C LYS A 97 -2.46 -5.92 2.02
N VAL A 98 -2.78 -5.64 0.77
CA VAL A 98 -2.86 -6.65 -0.31
C VAL A 98 -1.62 -6.67 -1.19
N SER A 99 -0.60 -5.88 -0.86
CA SER A 99 0.62 -5.66 -1.66
C SER A 99 1.33 -6.93 -2.14
N LYS A 100 1.31 -8.00 -1.33
CA LYS A 100 1.92 -9.30 -1.67
C LYS A 100 1.31 -9.95 -2.90
N ASP A 101 -0.01 -9.84 -3.05
CA ASP A 101 -0.77 -10.58 -4.05
C ASP A 101 -1.34 -9.65 -5.14
N TRP A 102 -1.30 -8.33 -4.92
CA TRP A 102 -1.70 -7.34 -5.91
C TRP A 102 -0.57 -7.04 -6.91
N ARG A 103 -0.75 -7.47 -8.16
CA ARG A 103 0.28 -7.43 -9.21
C ARG A 103 0.78 -6.01 -9.49
N GLU A 104 -0.11 -5.03 -9.47
CA GLU A 104 0.19 -3.63 -9.80
C GLU A 104 0.71 -2.81 -8.62
N PHE A 105 0.93 -3.43 -7.45
CA PHE A 105 1.33 -2.72 -6.24
C PHE A 105 2.56 -1.83 -6.42
N LEU A 106 3.67 -2.32 -6.99
CA LEU A 106 4.87 -1.48 -7.16
C LEU A 106 4.63 -0.30 -8.11
N GLY A 107 3.84 -0.48 -9.17
CA GLY A 107 3.48 0.60 -10.08
C GLY A 107 2.62 1.66 -9.38
N PHE A 108 1.63 1.23 -8.61
CA PHE A 108 0.83 2.12 -7.78
C PHE A 108 1.68 2.85 -6.73
N ALA A 109 2.55 2.13 -6.02
CA ALA A 109 3.40 2.71 -5.00
C ALA A 109 4.39 3.72 -5.58
N ARG A 110 4.89 3.48 -6.80
CA ARG A 110 5.74 4.44 -7.52
C ARG A 110 5.00 5.75 -7.82
N TRP A 111 3.75 5.68 -8.28
CA TRP A 111 2.90 6.85 -8.51
C TRP A 111 2.51 7.56 -7.20
N ALA A 112 2.19 6.80 -6.15
CA ALA A 112 1.86 7.34 -4.85
C ALA A 112 3.06 8.01 -4.17
N GLY A 113 4.28 7.56 -4.46
CA GLY A 113 5.49 8.09 -3.84
C GLY A 113 5.58 7.75 -2.35
N THR A 114 6.64 8.24 -1.72
CA THR A 114 6.94 7.99 -0.30
C THR A 114 6.98 9.28 0.54
N ASP A 115 6.66 10.41 -0.06
CA ASP A 115 6.91 11.74 0.53
C ASP A 115 5.60 12.43 0.98
N ASP A 116 4.47 12.11 0.34
CA ASP A 116 3.17 12.76 0.54
C ASP A 116 2.34 12.21 1.72
N PHE A 117 3.00 11.63 2.74
CA PHE A 117 2.31 11.21 3.95
C PHE A 117 1.85 12.42 4.78
N SER A 118 0.68 12.31 5.42
CA SER A 118 0.25 13.28 6.44
C SER A 118 1.05 13.14 7.72
N ASP A 119 0.96 14.08 8.65
CA ASP A 119 1.67 13.97 9.93
C ASP A 119 1.16 12.77 10.75
N ASP A 120 -0.14 12.50 10.69
CA ASP A 120 -0.77 11.33 11.31
C ASP A 120 -0.24 10.01 10.72
N ASP A 121 0.01 9.96 9.41
CA ASP A 121 0.55 8.76 8.75
C ASP A 121 1.98 8.42 9.16
N ARG A 122 2.71 9.39 9.73
CA ARG A 122 4.07 9.21 10.25
C ARG A 122 4.09 8.75 11.70
N GLN A 123 2.96 8.83 12.40
CA GLN A 123 2.89 8.43 13.80
C GLN A 123 2.54 6.93 13.95
N PRO A 124 3.26 6.19 14.79
CA PRO A 124 2.81 4.88 15.24
C PRO A 124 1.57 5.03 16.13
N PHE A 125 0.77 3.96 16.25
CA PHE A 125 -0.41 3.96 17.11
C PHE A 125 -0.51 2.66 17.90
N VAL A 126 -1.20 2.70 19.03
CA VAL A 126 -1.48 1.52 19.85
C VAL A 126 -2.86 0.98 19.46
N ASN A 127 -2.95 -0.30 19.13
CA ASN A 127 -4.24 -0.93 18.84
C ASN A 127 -5.00 -1.33 20.11
N ASP A 128 -6.24 -1.79 19.96
CA ASP A 128 -7.10 -2.22 21.08
C ASP A 128 -6.52 -3.36 21.93
N LYS A 129 -5.48 -4.04 21.45
CA LYS A 129 -4.75 -5.11 22.15
C LYS A 129 -3.49 -4.61 22.87
N GLY A 130 -3.27 -3.29 22.95
CA GLY A 130 -2.09 -2.70 23.56
C GLY A 130 -0.80 -2.86 22.73
N LYS A 131 -0.90 -3.38 21.50
CA LYS A 131 0.27 -3.57 20.63
C LYS A 131 0.55 -2.27 19.88
N THR A 132 1.81 -1.82 19.95
CA THR A 132 2.30 -0.73 19.10
C THR A 132 2.34 -1.20 17.65
N ILE A 133 1.68 -0.46 16.77
CA ILE A 133 1.65 -0.67 15.34
C ILE A 133 2.44 0.48 14.70
N ASP A 134 3.38 0.10 13.84
CA ASP A 134 4.17 1.05 13.07
C ASP A 134 3.30 2.01 12.24
N SER A 135 3.85 3.17 11.94
CA SER A 135 3.19 4.20 11.15
C SER A 135 2.74 3.70 9.77
N LEU A 136 1.81 4.40 9.11
CA LEU A 136 1.42 4.04 7.76
C LEU A 136 2.61 4.16 6.80
N GLU A 137 3.39 5.24 6.92
CA GLU A 137 4.61 5.45 6.13
C GLU A 137 5.56 4.26 6.23
N GLN A 138 5.90 3.84 7.45
CA GLN A 138 6.86 2.76 7.66
C GLN A 138 6.35 1.43 7.11
N ARG A 139 5.06 1.12 7.31
CA ARG A 139 4.45 -0.10 6.77
C ARG A 139 4.39 -0.09 5.25
N PHE A 140 4.11 1.06 4.64
CA PHE A 140 4.06 1.21 3.19
C PHE A 140 5.46 1.08 2.55
N ARG A 141 6.47 1.76 3.12
CA ARG A 141 7.88 1.61 2.70
C ARG A 141 8.34 0.16 2.81
N ARG A 142 8.09 -0.51 3.94
CA ARG A 142 8.43 -1.94 4.10
C ARG A 142 7.73 -2.84 3.09
N ALA A 143 6.47 -2.54 2.73
CA ALA A 143 5.77 -3.29 1.68
C ALA A 143 6.45 -3.11 0.31
N ILE A 144 6.85 -1.89 -0.07
CA ILE A 144 7.63 -1.62 -1.30
C ILE A 144 8.92 -2.45 -1.31
N CYS A 145 9.71 -2.38 -0.22
CA CYS A 145 10.97 -3.10 -0.11
C CYS A 145 10.78 -4.62 -0.21
N ARG A 146 9.75 -5.16 0.47
CA ARG A 146 9.41 -6.59 0.44
C ARG A 146 9.09 -7.05 -0.97
N GLU A 147 8.22 -6.33 -1.67
CA GLU A 147 7.76 -6.72 -3.00
C GLU A 147 8.87 -6.59 -4.05
N ALA A 148 9.71 -5.56 -3.97
CA ALA A 148 10.86 -5.42 -4.86
C ALA A 148 11.86 -6.58 -4.67
N ALA A 149 12.22 -6.90 -3.42
CA ALA A 149 13.11 -8.00 -3.12
C ALA A 149 12.53 -9.37 -3.48
N ALA A 150 11.22 -9.58 -3.28
CA ALA A 150 10.53 -10.82 -3.64
C ALA A 150 10.54 -11.05 -5.16
N ARG A 151 10.17 -10.03 -5.96
CA ARG A 151 10.15 -10.14 -7.43
C ARG A 151 11.53 -10.42 -8.00
N LEU A 152 12.57 -9.78 -7.46
CA LEU A 152 13.94 -10.07 -7.83
C LEU A 152 14.31 -11.53 -7.50
N ALA A 153 13.96 -12.00 -6.31
CA ALA A 153 14.23 -13.38 -5.88
C ALA A 153 13.45 -14.44 -6.68
N ASP A 154 12.26 -14.10 -7.18
CA ASP A 154 11.45 -14.96 -8.06
C ASP A 154 11.99 -15.00 -9.51
N GLY A 155 13.13 -14.36 -9.78
CA GLY A 155 13.78 -14.37 -11.09
C GLY A 155 13.12 -13.46 -12.12
N GLN A 156 12.25 -12.53 -11.69
CA GLN A 156 11.77 -11.49 -12.60
C GLN A 156 12.95 -10.61 -13.02
N SER A 157 13.04 -10.33 -14.33
CA SER A 157 14.05 -9.40 -14.84
C SER A 157 13.99 -8.09 -14.08
N SER A 158 15.16 -7.55 -13.72
CA SER A 158 15.26 -6.21 -13.17
C SER A 158 14.49 -5.24 -14.08
N SER A 159 13.70 -4.40 -13.44
CA SER A 159 12.84 -3.40 -14.07
C SER A 159 12.94 -2.12 -13.25
N GLU A 160 12.61 -0.99 -13.86
CA GLU A 160 12.64 0.32 -13.19
C GLU A 160 11.88 0.31 -11.85
N LEU A 161 10.78 -0.44 -11.76
CA LEU A 161 10.00 -0.56 -10.53
C LEU A 161 10.71 -1.36 -9.43
N ILE A 162 11.39 -2.45 -9.81
CA ILE A 162 12.17 -3.25 -8.86
C ILE A 162 13.36 -2.42 -8.38
N ASP A 163 14.10 -1.80 -9.30
CA ASP A 163 15.28 -1.00 -8.97
C ASP A 163 14.90 0.21 -8.09
N TRP A 164 13.78 0.88 -8.40
CA TRP A 164 13.24 1.94 -7.54
C TRP A 164 12.93 1.43 -6.13
N GLY A 165 12.24 0.29 -6.00
CA GLY A 165 11.89 -0.28 -4.71
C GLY A 165 13.11 -0.74 -3.89
N LEU A 166 14.14 -1.24 -4.55
CA LEU A 166 15.42 -1.56 -3.92
C LEU A 166 16.19 -0.29 -3.50
N GLY A 167 16.09 0.79 -4.27
CA GLY A 167 16.60 2.10 -3.85
C GLY A 167 15.89 2.65 -2.60
N ILE A 168 14.58 2.41 -2.45
CA ILE A 168 13.86 2.72 -1.20
C ILE A 168 14.37 1.85 -0.05
N LEU A 169 14.68 0.57 -0.29
CA LEU A 169 15.25 -0.33 0.70
C LEU A 169 16.62 0.17 1.20
N ASP A 170 17.51 0.55 0.28
CA ASP A 170 18.84 1.08 0.63
C ASP A 170 18.73 2.34 1.49
N LYS A 171 17.89 3.30 1.09
CA LYS A 171 17.62 4.52 1.88
C LYS A 171 17.05 4.19 3.26
N SER A 172 16.07 3.29 3.32
CA SER A 172 15.42 2.91 4.58
C SER A 172 16.39 2.20 5.53
N LEU A 173 17.37 1.45 5.00
CA LEU A 173 18.45 0.82 5.79
C LEU A 173 19.49 1.83 6.27
N VAL A 174 19.75 2.92 5.54
CA VAL A 174 20.59 4.01 6.04
C VAL A 174 19.91 4.70 7.23
N GLU A 175 18.61 4.97 7.12
CA GLU A 175 17.82 5.59 8.19
C GLU A 175 17.66 4.66 9.41
N ASN A 176 17.46 3.36 9.17
CA ASN A 176 17.22 2.37 10.22
C ASN A 176 18.07 1.10 10.03
N PRO A 177 19.39 1.14 10.28
CA PRO A 177 20.30 0.03 9.96
C PRO A 177 20.00 -1.29 10.68
N SER A 178 19.35 -1.21 11.84
CA SER A 178 19.01 -2.38 12.67
C SER A 178 17.62 -2.94 12.42
N ASP A 179 16.87 -2.43 11.44
CA ASP A 179 15.53 -2.93 11.11
C ASP A 179 15.63 -4.38 10.60
N GLN A 180 14.99 -5.30 11.33
CA GLN A 180 15.06 -6.73 11.06
C GLN A 180 14.46 -7.11 9.70
N TRP A 181 13.34 -6.48 9.32
CA TRP A 181 12.64 -6.79 8.09
C TRP A 181 13.38 -6.26 6.88
N LEU A 182 13.91 -5.04 6.97
CA LEU A 182 14.72 -4.47 5.90
C LEU A 182 15.98 -5.29 5.65
N ASN A 183 16.69 -5.71 6.71
CA ASN A 183 17.86 -6.58 6.55
C ASN A 183 17.50 -7.94 5.94
N TYR A 184 16.33 -8.50 6.29
CA TYR A 184 15.82 -9.73 5.67
C TYR A 184 15.46 -9.55 4.18
N TYR A 185 14.88 -8.43 3.78
CA TYR A 185 14.60 -8.15 2.37
C TYR A 185 15.90 -7.93 1.58
N GLN A 186 16.86 -7.21 2.17
CA GLN A 186 18.17 -7.01 1.56
C GLN A 186 18.92 -8.32 1.35
N SER A 187 18.85 -9.25 2.32
CA SER A 187 19.47 -10.56 2.13
C SER A 187 18.84 -11.35 0.99
N LYS A 188 17.52 -11.26 0.79
CA LYS A 188 16.87 -11.89 -0.38
C LYS A 188 17.38 -11.30 -1.69
N ALA A 189 17.53 -9.98 -1.75
CA ALA A 189 18.07 -9.31 -2.93
C ALA A 189 19.53 -9.70 -3.21
N HIS A 190 20.37 -9.84 -2.17
CA HIS A 190 21.74 -10.34 -2.30
C HIS A 190 21.78 -11.78 -2.83
N LEU A 191 20.97 -12.69 -2.28
CA LEU A 191 20.90 -14.08 -2.75
C LEU A 191 20.47 -14.15 -4.22
N ALA A 192 19.49 -13.35 -4.62
CA ALA A 192 19.01 -13.31 -6.00
C ALA A 192 20.11 -12.84 -7.00
N ARG A 193 21.15 -12.15 -6.52
CA ARG A 193 22.30 -11.68 -7.29
C ARG A 193 23.53 -12.59 -7.16
N GLY A 194 23.46 -13.66 -6.38
CA GLY A 194 24.60 -14.53 -6.07
C GLY A 194 25.60 -13.92 -5.08
N GLU A 195 25.19 -12.93 -4.30
CA GLU A 195 26.02 -12.22 -3.32
C GLU A 195 25.92 -12.86 -1.92
N ASP A 196 26.22 -14.16 -1.83
CA ASP A 196 25.94 -15.00 -0.65
C ASP A 196 26.57 -14.49 0.65
N GLU A 197 27.82 -14.02 0.61
CA GLU A 197 28.50 -13.46 1.78
C GLU A 197 27.79 -12.23 2.34
N LEU A 198 27.29 -11.36 1.46
CA LEU A 198 26.53 -10.17 1.86
C LEU A 198 25.18 -10.56 2.44
N ALA A 199 24.50 -11.56 1.86
CA ALA A 199 23.25 -12.08 2.39
C ALA A 199 23.41 -12.63 3.82
N ILE A 200 24.44 -13.45 4.06
CA ILE A 200 24.75 -14.01 5.39
C ILE A 200 25.02 -12.90 6.40
N LYS A 201 25.81 -11.89 6.02
CA LYS A 201 26.12 -10.75 6.90
C LYS A 201 24.85 -10.00 7.35
N ARG A 202 23.86 -9.87 6.46
CA ARG A 202 22.56 -9.24 6.76
C ARG A 202 21.65 -10.11 7.64
N LEU A 203 21.66 -11.43 7.45
CA LEU A 203 20.81 -12.36 8.18
C LEU A 203 21.32 -12.73 9.58
N ALA A 204 22.64 -12.77 9.79
CA ALA A 204 23.22 -13.24 11.06
C ALA A 204 22.69 -12.48 12.31
N PRO A 205 22.53 -11.13 12.30
CA PRO A 205 21.93 -10.41 13.42
C PRO A 205 20.43 -10.71 13.62
N VAL A 206 19.70 -10.99 12.53
CA VAL A 206 18.26 -11.31 12.54
C VAL A 206 18.01 -12.66 13.22
N LEU A 207 18.78 -13.68 12.83
CA LEU A 207 18.64 -15.05 13.34
C LEU A 207 19.01 -15.14 14.84
N ARG A 208 20.07 -14.46 15.28
CA ARG A 208 20.47 -14.41 16.70
C ARG A 208 19.42 -13.78 17.61
N ARG A 209 18.60 -12.86 17.10
CA ARG A 209 17.50 -12.24 17.86
C ARG A 209 16.29 -13.17 17.95
N GLN A 210 15.93 -13.86 16.86
CA GLN A 210 14.82 -14.81 16.86
C GLN A 210 15.10 -16.03 17.76
N SER A 211 16.33 -16.54 17.77
CA SER A 211 16.71 -17.68 18.63
C SER A 211 16.68 -17.39 20.14
N ARG A 212 16.63 -16.11 20.54
CA ARG A 212 16.52 -15.69 21.95
C ARG A 212 15.08 -15.43 22.41
N ALA A 213 14.14 -15.38 21.46
CA ALA A 213 12.72 -15.10 21.72
C ALA A 213 11.84 -16.36 21.61
N ALA A 214 12.42 -17.50 21.23
CA ALA A 214 11.82 -18.84 21.23
C ALA A 214 12.25 -19.59 22.50
#